data_AF-A0A819RES2-F1
#
_entry.id   AF-A0A819RES2-F1
#
_cell.length_a   1.000
_cell.length_b   1.000
_cell.length_c   1.000
_cell.angle_alpha   90.00
_cell.angle_beta   90.00
_cell.angle_gamma   90.00
#
_symmetry.space_group_name_H-M   'P 1'
#
loop_
_entity.id
_entity.type
_entity.pdbx_description
1 polymer ?
#
loop_
_entity_poly.entity_id
_entity_poly.type
_entity_poly.pdbx_seq_one_letter_code
_entity_poly.pdbx_strand_id
1 'polypeptide(L)'
;MGKGAFDEIGSTRVTLKWFSCMVLSSQIVGVIAIILLAVLFGQYRGGFAWTSDINKEFNYHPLFMTLGMIFFYGDAILAYRVFRDVKKLRVKILHGSLLALSLIFASIGLKAVFDSHNLADPPKPNLYSLHSWVGLTAVVLFGAQWVCGFVSFLFPKLSEEIRKAYMPSHKFWGKAIFILAVGAVLMGITEYSIFKSIYGDDKVKYQRNLINFFGVFVLIFAGIILYLVSNPGYQRPPENEIEHNQLDPLLDSIRTNDLNGVETWMEGSDWQTIVQVLQTHSPGPTTTAGNRSSHMDYEDQRDLASSLSQWNCPRCTFINDGSSRTCEICSCEKGS
;
A
#
# COMPACT_ATOMS: atom_id res chain seq x y z
N MET A 1 10.35 -16.29 33.72
CA MET A 1 9.84 -17.19 32.66
C MET A 1 9.87 -16.42 31.35
N GLY A 2 10.96 -16.53 30.61
CA GLY A 2 11.14 -15.82 29.34
C GLY A 2 10.30 -16.49 28.26
N LYS A 3 9.38 -15.75 27.65
CA LYS A 3 8.80 -16.11 26.35
C LYS A 3 9.91 -15.97 25.34
N GLY A 4 10.40 -17.08 24.81
CA GLY A 4 11.57 -17.10 23.93
C GLY A 4 11.25 -16.44 22.60
N ALA A 5 12.25 -15.81 21.98
CA ALA A 5 12.17 -15.20 20.66
C ALA A 5 11.56 -16.12 19.58
N PHE A 6 11.66 -17.45 19.75
CA PHE A 6 11.01 -18.44 18.89
C PHE A 6 9.47 -18.39 18.94
N ASP A 7 8.87 -18.12 20.11
CA ASP A 7 7.42 -17.99 20.26
C ASP A 7 6.91 -16.68 19.63
N GLU A 8 7.69 -15.60 19.71
CA GLU A 8 7.40 -14.33 19.04
C GLU A 8 7.51 -14.44 17.51
N ILE A 9 8.53 -15.14 17.00
CA ILE A 9 8.68 -15.37 15.55
C ILE A 9 7.54 -16.26 15.02
N GLY A 10 7.16 -17.30 15.77
CA GLY A 10 6.02 -18.17 15.44
C GLY A 10 4.69 -17.42 15.43
N SER A 11 4.42 -16.63 16.47
CA SER A 11 3.23 -15.78 16.59
C SER A 11 3.16 -14.76 15.44
N THR A 12 4.25 -14.05 15.16
CA THR A 12 4.32 -13.03 14.10
C THR A 12 4.05 -13.62 12.71
N ARG A 13 4.60 -14.81 12.41
CA ARG A 13 4.36 -15.52 11.15
C ARG A 13 2.90 -15.96 11.00
N VAL A 14 2.28 -16.47 12.06
CA VAL A 14 0.85 -16.86 12.05
C VAL A 14 -0.03 -15.63 11.85
N THR A 15 0.28 -14.52 12.51
CA THR A 15 -0.44 -13.24 12.37
C THR A 15 -0.37 -12.65 10.96
N LEU A 16 0.76 -12.78 10.26
CA LEU A 16 0.90 -12.32 8.86
C LEU A 16 0.10 -13.17 7.86
N LYS A 17 0.00 -14.49 8.09
CA LYS A 17 -0.81 -15.38 7.25
C LYS A 17 -2.29 -15.04 7.36
N TRP A 18 -2.79 -14.83 8.58
CA TRP A 18 -4.16 -14.38 8.82
C TRP A 18 -4.43 -13.03 8.18
N PHE A 19 -3.52 -12.07 8.35
CA PHE A 19 -3.61 -10.76 7.69
C PHE A 19 -3.78 -10.91 6.17
N SER A 20 -2.90 -11.69 5.53
CA SER A 20 -2.93 -11.88 4.08
C SER A 20 -4.21 -12.58 3.61
N CYS A 21 -4.69 -13.57 4.37
CA CYS A 21 -5.95 -14.25 4.09
C CYS A 21 -7.16 -13.29 4.18
N MET A 22 -7.19 -12.42 5.20
CA MET A 22 -8.26 -11.43 5.34
C MET A 22 -8.22 -10.36 4.24
N VAL A 23 -7.04 -9.90 3.85
CA VAL A 23 -6.88 -8.97 2.71
C VAL A 23 -7.37 -9.62 1.42
N LEU A 24 -6.96 -10.86 1.13
CA LEU A 24 -7.43 -11.58 -0.06
C LEU A 24 -8.96 -11.78 -0.01
N SER A 25 -9.49 -12.11 1.16
CA SER A 25 -10.94 -12.26 1.36
C SER A 25 -11.68 -10.94 1.12
N SER A 26 -11.15 -9.80 1.57
CA SER A 26 -11.77 -8.51 1.28
C SER A 26 -11.78 -8.19 -0.22
N GLN A 27 -10.71 -8.53 -0.94
CA GLN A 27 -10.68 -8.35 -2.40
C GLN A 27 -11.73 -9.21 -3.11
N ILE A 28 -11.84 -10.49 -2.75
CA ILE A 28 -12.83 -11.40 -3.33
C ILE A 28 -14.25 -10.91 -3.04
N VAL A 29 -14.56 -10.57 -1.78
CA VAL A 29 -15.87 -10.08 -1.37
C VAL A 29 -16.22 -8.77 -2.07
N GLY A 30 -15.27 -7.83 -2.16
CA GLY A 30 -15.46 -6.54 -2.84
C GLY A 30 -15.73 -6.69 -4.33
N VAL A 31 -14.96 -7.53 -5.02
CA VAL A 31 -15.17 -7.84 -6.45
C VAL A 31 -16.51 -8.52 -6.68
N ILE A 32 -16.90 -9.48 -5.83
CA ILE A 32 -18.23 -10.10 -5.92
C ILE A 32 -19.32 -9.04 -5.75
N ALA A 33 -19.22 -8.14 -4.78
CA ALA A 33 -20.21 -7.08 -4.60
C ALA A 33 -20.38 -6.22 -5.87
N ILE A 34 -19.28 -5.83 -6.52
CA ILE A 34 -19.31 -5.10 -7.80
C ILE A 34 -19.97 -5.93 -8.91
N ILE A 35 -19.63 -7.21 -9.02
CA ILE A 35 -20.23 -8.11 -10.02
C ILE A 35 -21.75 -8.25 -9.80
N LEU A 36 -22.21 -8.41 -8.56
CA LEU A 36 -23.64 -8.50 -8.26
C LEU A 36 -24.39 -7.24 -8.73
N LEU A 37 -23.83 -6.05 -8.48
CA LEU A 37 -24.39 -4.80 -8.99
C LEU A 37 -24.34 -4.70 -10.52
N ALA A 38 -23.20 -5.05 -11.12
CA ALA A 38 -23.03 -5.01 -12.58
C ALA A 38 -24.00 -5.96 -13.28
N VAL A 39 -24.26 -7.15 -12.72
CA VAL A 39 -25.27 -8.09 -13.23
C VAL A 39 -26.68 -7.53 -13.02
N LEU A 40 -26.99 -6.98 -11.84
CA LEU A 40 -28.30 -6.39 -11.56
C LEU A 40 -28.63 -5.29 -12.57
N PHE A 41 -27.73 -4.32 -12.72
CA PHE A 41 -27.98 -3.16 -13.55
C PHE A 41 -27.76 -3.43 -15.05
N GLY A 42 -26.77 -4.28 -15.37
CA GLY A 42 -26.44 -4.68 -16.73
C GLY A 42 -27.50 -5.58 -17.37
N GLN A 43 -27.91 -6.64 -16.68
CA GLN A 43 -28.80 -7.67 -17.25
C GLN A 43 -30.26 -7.43 -16.92
N TYR A 44 -30.57 -7.04 -15.68
CA TYR A 44 -31.96 -6.96 -15.21
C TYR A 44 -32.57 -5.56 -15.28
N ARG A 45 -31.76 -4.49 -15.41
CA ARG A 45 -32.23 -3.08 -15.44
C ARG A 45 -31.91 -2.35 -16.73
N GLY A 46 -31.74 -3.09 -17.83
CA GLY A 46 -31.67 -2.52 -19.17
C GLY A 46 -30.30 -1.98 -19.57
N GLY A 47 -29.26 -2.19 -18.76
CA GLY A 47 -27.89 -1.83 -19.10
C GLY A 47 -27.52 -0.40 -18.72
N PHE A 48 -26.47 0.10 -19.37
CA PHE A 48 -25.90 1.43 -19.10
C PHE A 48 -25.99 2.28 -20.36
N ALA A 49 -26.43 3.51 -20.20
CA ALA A 49 -26.43 4.52 -21.25
C ALA A 49 -26.24 5.88 -20.60
N TRP A 50 -25.65 6.83 -21.32
CA TRP A 50 -25.52 8.21 -20.84
C TRP A 50 -26.70 9.03 -21.37
N THR A 51 -26.44 10.09 -22.15
CA THR A 51 -27.45 10.98 -22.72
C THR A 51 -28.50 10.33 -23.62
N SER A 52 -28.30 9.09 -24.08
CA SER A 52 -29.25 8.40 -24.95
C SER A 52 -30.45 7.79 -24.19
N ASP A 53 -30.33 7.50 -22.89
CA ASP A 53 -31.43 6.98 -22.08
C ASP A 53 -31.24 7.33 -20.59
N ILE A 54 -32.03 8.29 -20.13
CA ILE A 54 -32.01 8.87 -18.78
C ILE A 54 -32.25 7.82 -17.70
N ASN A 55 -33.07 6.79 -17.97
CA ASN A 55 -33.32 5.73 -16.99
C ASN A 55 -32.11 4.81 -16.80
N LYS A 56 -31.32 4.62 -17.85
CA LYS A 56 -30.07 3.83 -17.81
C LYS A 56 -28.89 4.66 -17.33
N GLU A 57 -28.96 5.98 -17.43
CA GLU A 57 -27.97 6.89 -16.85
C GLU A 57 -27.92 6.75 -15.33
N PHE A 58 -29.08 6.67 -14.67
CA PHE A 58 -29.16 6.42 -13.22
C PHE A 58 -28.36 5.18 -12.80
N ASN A 59 -28.27 4.14 -13.64
CA ASN A 59 -27.58 2.89 -13.28
C ASN A 59 -26.08 3.09 -13.01
N TYR A 60 -25.46 4.16 -13.53
CA TYR A 60 -24.09 4.53 -13.18
C TYR A 60 -23.94 4.97 -11.72
N HIS A 61 -24.97 5.55 -11.11
CA HIS A 61 -24.93 6.01 -9.73
C HIS A 61 -24.58 4.88 -8.74
N PRO A 62 -25.39 3.81 -8.58
CA PRO A 62 -25.07 2.76 -7.62
C PRO A 62 -23.77 2.02 -7.96
N LEU A 63 -23.44 1.85 -9.25
CA LEU A 63 -22.20 1.20 -9.67
C LEU A 63 -20.96 2.02 -9.28
N PHE A 64 -20.92 3.31 -9.64
CA PHE A 64 -19.76 4.15 -9.38
C PHE A 64 -19.64 4.60 -7.93
N MET A 65 -20.76 4.78 -7.22
CA MET A 65 -20.71 5.01 -5.77
C MET A 65 -20.14 3.80 -5.04
N THR A 66 -20.48 2.58 -5.45
CA THR A 66 -19.88 1.37 -4.87
C THR A 66 -18.42 1.22 -5.25
N LEU A 67 -18.08 1.37 -6.53
CA LEU A 67 -16.70 1.22 -7.01
C LEU A 67 -15.77 2.26 -6.37
N GLY A 68 -16.20 3.53 -6.34
CA GLY A 68 -15.42 4.62 -5.75
C GLY A 68 -15.47 4.62 -4.22
N MET A 69 -16.64 4.86 -3.64
CA MET A 69 -16.78 5.17 -2.21
C MET A 69 -16.76 3.94 -1.30
N ILE A 70 -16.88 2.72 -1.84
CA ILE A 70 -16.75 1.48 -1.08
C ILE A 70 -15.45 0.77 -1.42
N PHE A 71 -15.28 0.31 -2.66
CA PHE A 71 -14.17 -0.56 -3.03
C PHE A 71 -12.81 0.16 -3.02
N PHE A 72 -12.62 1.17 -3.89
CA PHE A 72 -11.35 1.90 -3.94
C PHE A 72 -11.04 2.67 -2.65
N TYR A 73 -12.06 3.21 -1.98
CA TYR A 73 -11.87 3.85 -0.69
C TYR A 73 -11.41 2.83 0.38
N GLY A 74 -12.03 1.66 0.46
CA GLY A 74 -11.62 0.59 1.38
C GLY A 74 -10.16 0.16 1.15
N ASP A 75 -9.77 -0.03 -0.10
CA ASP A 75 -8.39 -0.37 -0.48
C ASP A 75 -7.40 0.74 -0.12
N ALA A 76 -7.76 1.99 -0.39
CA ALA A 76 -6.90 3.12 -0.06
C ALA A 76 -6.65 3.24 1.44
N ILE A 77 -7.67 3.01 2.28
CA ILE A 77 -7.52 3.01 3.75
C ILE A 77 -6.56 1.89 4.22
N LEU A 78 -6.55 0.74 3.53
CA LEU A 78 -5.66 -0.38 3.83
C LEU A 78 -4.26 -0.27 3.24
N ALA A 79 -3.99 0.67 2.33
CA ALA A 79 -2.73 0.77 1.61
C ALA A 79 -1.49 0.73 2.52
N TYR A 80 -1.50 1.45 3.65
CA TYR A 80 -0.39 1.45 4.61
C TYR A 80 -0.23 0.14 5.39
N ARG A 81 -1.25 -0.71 5.44
CA ARG A 81 -1.24 -2.01 6.12
C ARG A 81 -0.68 -3.10 5.21
N VAL A 82 -1.09 -3.05 3.94
CA VAL A 82 -0.68 -4.01 2.90
C VAL A 82 0.75 -3.72 2.45
N PHE A 83 1.05 -2.48 2.09
CA PHE A 83 2.36 -2.09 1.56
C PHE A 83 3.30 -1.58 2.67
N ARG A 84 3.41 -2.34 3.75
CA ARG A 84 4.19 -1.96 4.94
C ARG A 84 5.69 -1.83 4.66
N ASP A 85 6.22 -2.68 3.79
CA ASP A 85 7.65 -2.76 3.44
C ASP A 85 8.02 -1.88 2.22
N VAL A 86 7.07 -1.11 1.69
CA VAL A 86 7.29 -0.23 0.54
C VAL A 86 7.68 1.18 1.03
N LYS A 87 8.58 1.85 0.29
CA LYS A 87 8.95 3.26 0.53
C LYS A 87 7.73 4.13 0.82
N LYS A 88 7.74 4.85 1.94
CA LYS A 88 6.59 5.59 2.46
C LYS A 88 5.99 6.58 1.47
N LEU A 89 6.83 7.25 0.68
CA LEU A 89 6.36 8.16 -0.37
C LEU A 89 5.52 7.44 -1.44
N ARG A 90 5.92 6.23 -1.86
CA ARG A 90 5.14 5.45 -2.84
C ARG A 90 3.77 5.07 -2.28
N VAL A 91 3.72 4.68 -1.01
CA VAL A 91 2.45 4.34 -0.33
C VAL A 91 1.57 5.59 -0.14
N LYS A 92 2.15 6.76 0.15
CA LYS A 92 1.44 8.04 0.17
C LYS A 92 0.80 8.37 -1.18
N ILE A 93 1.56 8.22 -2.26
CA ILE A 93 1.08 8.46 -3.63
C ILE A 93 -0.03 7.46 -3.98
N LEU A 94 0.15 6.18 -3.66
CA LEU A 94 -0.89 5.15 -3.88
C LEU A 94 -2.18 5.48 -3.11
N HIS A 95 -2.07 5.77 -1.82
CA HIS A 95 -3.21 6.16 -0.99
C HIS A 95 -3.93 7.40 -1.56
N GLY A 96 -3.19 8.47 -1.86
CA GLY A 96 -3.77 9.70 -2.40
C GLY A 96 -4.40 9.53 -3.78
N SER A 97 -3.78 8.74 -4.66
CA SER A 97 -4.28 8.49 -6.03
C SER A 97 -5.50 7.59 -6.05
N LEU A 98 -5.57 6.53 -5.24
CA LEU A 98 -6.77 5.70 -5.11
C LEU A 98 -7.96 6.50 -4.57
N LEU A 99 -7.74 7.39 -3.58
CA LEU A 99 -8.79 8.28 -3.09
C LEU A 99 -9.20 9.35 -4.12
N ALA A 100 -8.26 9.85 -4.93
CA ALA A 100 -8.60 10.75 -6.03
C ALA A 100 -9.44 10.04 -7.10
N LEU A 101 -9.09 8.79 -7.43
CA LEU A 101 -9.88 7.96 -8.34
C LEU A 101 -11.29 7.70 -7.78
N SER A 102 -11.39 7.43 -6.47
CA SER A 102 -12.67 7.33 -5.77
C SER A 102 -13.52 8.60 -5.91
N LEU A 103 -12.93 9.79 -5.75
CA LEU A 103 -13.62 11.08 -5.97
C LEU A 103 -14.14 11.26 -7.40
N ILE A 104 -13.37 10.81 -8.40
CA ILE A 104 -13.78 10.86 -9.82
C ILE A 104 -15.03 9.99 -10.02
N PHE A 105 -15.00 8.73 -9.56
CA PHE A 105 -16.17 7.85 -9.66
C PHE A 105 -17.38 8.41 -8.91
N ALA A 106 -17.19 8.94 -7.69
CA ALA A 106 -18.27 9.54 -6.91
C ALA A 106 -18.88 10.75 -7.64
N SER A 107 -18.06 11.58 -8.28
CA SER A 107 -18.51 12.75 -9.03
C SER A 107 -19.32 12.37 -10.26
N ILE A 108 -18.88 11.36 -11.03
CA ILE A 108 -19.63 10.86 -12.19
C ILE A 108 -20.93 10.18 -11.74
N GLY A 109 -20.90 9.40 -10.65
CA GLY A 109 -22.09 8.77 -10.08
C GLY A 109 -23.12 9.78 -9.55
N LEU A 110 -22.67 10.87 -8.93
CA LEU A 110 -23.56 11.97 -8.52
C LEU A 110 -24.14 12.70 -9.73
N LYS A 111 -23.31 13.00 -10.74
CA LYS A 111 -23.80 13.62 -11.98
C LYS A 111 -24.91 12.80 -12.61
N ALA A 112 -24.72 11.49 -12.73
CA ALA A 112 -25.70 10.58 -13.31
C ALA A 112 -27.06 10.61 -12.57
N VAL A 113 -27.08 10.63 -11.22
CA VAL A 113 -28.36 10.71 -10.49
C VAL A 113 -29.01 12.08 -10.62
N PHE A 114 -28.24 13.18 -10.54
CA PHE A 114 -28.78 14.53 -10.73
C PHE A 114 -29.35 14.72 -12.14
N ASP A 115 -28.67 14.23 -13.18
CA ASP A 115 -29.18 14.26 -14.55
C ASP A 115 -30.45 13.43 -14.68
N SER A 116 -30.46 12.22 -14.11
CA SER A 116 -31.63 11.33 -14.16
C SER A 116 -32.89 11.91 -13.50
N HIS A 117 -32.72 12.89 -12.61
CA HIS A 117 -33.80 13.59 -11.94
C HIS A 117 -34.19 14.87 -12.68
N ASN A 118 -33.19 15.67 -13.08
CA ASN A 118 -33.39 16.98 -13.70
C ASN A 118 -33.92 16.88 -15.13
N LEU A 119 -33.47 15.86 -15.88
CA LEU A 119 -33.84 15.66 -17.28
C LEU A 119 -35.08 14.76 -17.45
N ALA A 120 -35.59 14.19 -16.36
CA ALA A 120 -36.84 13.43 -16.39
C ALA A 120 -38.04 14.34 -16.71
N ASP A 121 -39.07 13.77 -17.32
CA ASP A 121 -40.32 14.47 -17.61
C ASP A 121 -41.51 13.76 -16.92
N PRO A 122 -42.15 14.36 -15.90
CA PRO A 122 -41.75 15.61 -15.25
C PRO A 122 -40.46 15.46 -14.40
N PRO A 123 -39.76 16.57 -14.09
CA PRO A 123 -38.56 16.53 -13.27
C PRO A 123 -38.81 15.96 -11.87
N LYS A 124 -37.86 15.16 -11.37
CA LYS A 124 -37.94 14.58 -10.02
C LYS A 124 -37.26 15.51 -9.01
N PRO A 125 -37.82 15.68 -7.80
CA PRO A 125 -37.19 16.50 -6.77
C PRO A 125 -35.84 15.88 -6.33
N ASN A 126 -34.85 16.73 -6.09
CA ASN A 126 -33.54 16.33 -5.58
C ASN A 126 -33.44 16.53 -4.07
N LEU A 127 -32.53 15.78 -3.44
CA LEU A 127 -32.10 15.98 -2.05
C LEU A 127 -33.23 15.96 -1.00
N TYR A 128 -34.27 15.15 -1.20
CA TYR A 128 -35.37 15.01 -0.23
C TYR A 128 -35.24 13.78 0.69
N SER A 129 -34.44 12.78 0.30
CA SER A 129 -34.32 11.52 1.04
C SER A 129 -33.16 11.54 2.03
N LEU A 130 -33.27 10.77 3.12
CA LEU A 130 -32.17 10.62 4.09
C LEU A 130 -30.90 10.05 3.43
N HIS A 131 -31.06 9.13 2.48
CA HIS A 131 -29.96 8.62 1.65
C HIS A 131 -29.21 9.77 0.96
N SER A 132 -29.93 10.70 0.33
CA SER A 132 -29.32 11.82 -0.38
C SER A 132 -28.59 12.80 0.55
N TRP A 133 -29.11 13.08 1.75
CA TRP A 133 -28.46 13.95 2.73
C TRP A 133 -27.18 13.32 3.29
N VAL A 134 -27.27 12.06 3.70
CA VAL A 134 -26.12 11.31 4.24
C VAL A 134 -25.08 11.06 3.15
N GLY A 135 -25.50 10.68 1.95
CA GLY A 135 -24.63 10.43 0.80
C GLY A 135 -23.87 11.68 0.36
N LEU A 136 -24.56 12.81 0.20
CA LEU A 136 -23.89 14.07 -0.16
C LEU A 136 -22.94 14.54 0.94
N THR A 137 -23.35 14.42 2.22
CA THR A 137 -22.48 14.71 3.36
C THR A 137 -21.21 13.85 3.33
N ALA A 138 -21.33 12.55 3.05
CA ALA A 138 -20.18 11.65 2.93
C ALA A 138 -19.22 12.10 1.82
N VAL A 139 -19.73 12.46 0.64
CA VAL A 139 -18.88 12.90 -0.49
C VAL A 139 -18.21 14.25 -0.20
N VAL A 140 -18.92 15.20 0.40
CA VAL A 140 -18.36 16.51 0.79
C VAL A 140 -17.25 16.35 1.83
N LEU A 141 -17.51 15.58 2.90
CA LEU A 141 -16.51 15.29 3.93
C LEU A 141 -15.33 14.52 3.35
N PHE A 142 -15.56 13.59 2.43
CA PHE A 142 -14.51 12.84 1.73
C PHE A 142 -13.61 13.75 0.90
N GLY A 143 -14.20 14.68 0.13
CA GLY A 143 -13.44 15.69 -0.62
C GLY A 143 -12.61 16.59 0.28
N ALA A 144 -13.20 17.11 1.37
CA ALA A 144 -12.48 17.91 2.36
C ALA A 144 -11.32 17.12 3.00
N GLN A 145 -11.57 15.87 3.37
CA GLN A 145 -10.57 14.97 3.93
C GLN A 145 -9.41 14.69 2.96
N TRP A 146 -9.70 14.53 1.67
CA TRP A 146 -8.69 14.36 0.64
C TRP A 146 -7.81 15.60 0.50
N VAL A 147 -8.41 16.79 0.42
CA VAL A 147 -7.67 18.07 0.31
C VAL A 147 -6.80 18.29 1.56
N CYS A 148 -7.37 18.16 2.76
CA CYS A 148 -6.63 18.30 4.01
C CYS A 148 -5.49 17.27 4.13
N GLY A 149 -5.75 16.02 3.73
CA GLY A 149 -4.74 14.97 3.68
C GLY A 149 -3.62 15.25 2.68
N PHE A 150 -3.95 15.75 1.49
CA PHE A 150 -2.99 16.14 0.47
C PHE A 150 -2.06 17.26 0.97
N VAL A 151 -2.64 18.36 1.47
CA VAL A 151 -1.89 19.50 2.00
C VAL A 151 -1.03 19.10 3.20
N SER A 152 -1.53 18.23 4.07
CA SER A 152 -0.80 17.84 5.29
C SER A 152 0.26 16.77 5.05
N PHE A 153 0.04 15.80 4.14
CA PHE A 153 0.88 14.60 4.08
C PHE A 153 1.66 14.40 2.78
N LEU A 154 1.21 14.99 1.68
CA LEU A 154 1.86 14.90 0.36
C LEU A 154 2.59 16.20 -0.02
N PHE A 155 2.02 17.37 0.31
CA PHE A 155 2.64 18.65 0.05
C PHE A 155 3.73 18.97 1.11
N PRO A 156 4.96 19.32 0.72
CA PRO A 156 6.10 19.36 1.64
C PRO A 156 6.17 20.60 2.56
N LYS A 157 5.23 21.55 2.48
CA LYS A 157 5.35 22.86 3.15
C LYS A 157 4.83 22.92 4.59
N LEU A 158 4.13 21.90 5.08
CA LEU A 158 3.55 21.92 6.44
C LEU A 158 4.55 21.41 7.48
N SER A 159 4.63 22.06 8.65
CA SER A 159 5.56 21.66 9.73
C SER A 159 5.21 20.29 10.30
N GLU A 160 6.21 19.55 10.77
CA GLU A 160 6.02 18.22 11.36
C GLU A 160 5.10 18.23 12.60
N GLU A 161 5.09 19.32 13.37
CA GLU A 161 4.21 19.48 14.53
C GLU A 161 2.74 19.47 14.14
N ILE A 162 2.37 20.26 13.13
CA ILE A 162 0.99 20.33 12.63
C ILE A 162 0.57 18.96 12.06
N ARG A 163 1.47 18.30 11.32
CA ARG A 163 1.21 16.97 10.73
C ARG A 163 0.95 15.92 11.81
N LYS A 164 1.76 15.92 12.87
CA LYS A 164 1.59 15.03 14.03
C LYS A 164 0.28 15.31 14.77
N ALA A 165 -0.06 16.60 14.97
CA ALA A 165 -1.30 17.01 15.62
C ALA A 165 -2.56 16.64 14.81
N TYR A 166 -2.53 16.75 13.48
CA TYR A 166 -3.66 16.44 12.61
C TYR A 166 -3.83 14.92 12.34
N MET A 167 -2.78 14.12 12.46
CA MET A 167 -2.79 12.68 12.16
C MET A 167 -3.93 11.89 12.84
N PRO A 168 -4.23 12.07 14.15
CA PRO A 168 -5.33 11.36 14.79
C PRO A 168 -6.69 11.70 14.17
N SER A 169 -6.94 12.99 13.92
CA SER A 169 -8.16 13.48 13.27
C SER A 169 -8.29 12.93 11.86
N HIS A 170 -7.20 12.89 11.09
CA HIS A 170 -7.20 12.30 9.75
C HIS A 170 -7.58 10.81 9.79
N LYS A 171 -6.99 10.03 10.71
CA LYS A 171 -7.33 8.60 10.86
C LYS A 171 -8.77 8.38 11.33
N PHE A 172 -9.27 9.20 12.24
CA PHE A 172 -10.64 9.12 12.74
C PHE A 172 -11.65 9.39 11.62
N TRP A 173 -11.56 10.56 10.99
CA TRP A 173 -12.49 10.96 9.92
C TRP A 173 -12.40 10.04 8.70
N GLY A 174 -11.20 9.54 8.37
CA GLY A 174 -11.03 8.55 7.31
C GLY A 174 -11.86 7.27 7.52
N LYS A 175 -12.04 6.81 8.77
CA LYS A 175 -12.92 5.66 9.08
C LYS A 175 -14.39 6.07 9.20
N ALA A 176 -14.67 7.21 9.83
CA ALA A 176 -16.03 7.68 10.04
C ALA A 176 -16.76 7.95 8.71
N ILE A 177 -16.08 8.58 7.75
CA ILE A 177 -16.63 8.85 6.41
C ILE A 177 -16.86 7.54 5.65
N PHE A 178 -15.98 6.55 5.78
CA PHE A 178 -16.17 5.22 5.17
C PHE A 178 -17.41 4.51 5.73
N ILE A 179 -17.62 4.55 7.05
CA ILE A 179 -18.85 4.03 7.68
C ILE A 179 -20.09 4.79 7.17
N LEU A 180 -20.00 6.11 7.03
CA LEU A 180 -21.09 6.94 6.50
C LEU A 180 -21.42 6.55 5.05
N ALA A 181 -20.40 6.31 4.21
CA ALA A 181 -20.57 5.85 2.83
C ALA A 181 -21.24 4.47 2.76
N VAL A 182 -20.84 3.53 3.63
CA VAL A 182 -21.50 2.21 3.75
C VAL A 182 -22.97 2.39 4.12
N GLY A 183 -23.28 3.22 5.12
CA GLY A 183 -24.66 3.54 5.48
C GLY A 183 -25.45 4.14 4.31
N ALA A 184 -24.86 5.08 3.58
CA ALA A 184 -25.46 5.69 2.39
C ALA A 184 -25.80 4.65 1.32
N VAL A 185 -24.88 3.72 1.01
CA VAL A 185 -25.11 2.66 0.02
C VAL A 185 -26.26 1.74 0.45
N LEU A 186 -26.31 1.33 1.72
CA LEU A 186 -27.38 0.46 2.24
C LEU A 186 -28.75 1.15 2.18
N MET A 187 -28.81 2.44 2.52
CA MET A 187 -30.05 3.23 2.36
C MET A 187 -30.43 3.36 0.89
N GLY A 188 -29.47 3.62 0.00
CA GLY A 188 -29.71 3.81 -1.43
C GLY A 188 -30.26 2.56 -2.12
N ILE A 189 -29.72 1.37 -1.82
CA ILE A 189 -30.25 0.12 -2.37
C ILE A 189 -31.63 -0.22 -1.81
N THR A 190 -31.91 0.14 -0.56
CA THR A 190 -33.23 -0.06 0.06
C THR A 190 -34.26 0.87 -0.57
N GLU A 191 -33.92 2.15 -0.71
CA GLU A 191 -34.74 3.17 -1.38
C GLU A 191 -35.02 2.78 -2.83
N TYR A 192 -34.00 2.38 -3.59
CA TYR A 192 -34.16 1.88 -4.96
C TYR A 192 -35.10 0.67 -5.03
N SER A 193 -34.96 -0.28 -4.11
CA SER A 193 -35.78 -1.49 -4.07
C SER A 193 -37.24 -1.19 -3.76
N ILE A 194 -37.50 -0.21 -2.89
CA ILE A 194 -38.86 0.24 -2.57
C ILE A 194 -39.47 0.97 -3.77
N PHE A 195 -38.77 1.94 -4.35
CA PHE A 195 -39.30 2.75 -5.46
C PHE A 195 -39.48 1.97 -6.76
N LYS A 196 -38.72 0.90 -6.96
CA LYS A 196 -38.90 -0.02 -8.10
C LYS A 196 -39.77 -1.23 -7.77
N SER A 197 -40.48 -1.22 -6.64
CA SER A 197 -41.37 -2.27 -6.16
C SER A 197 -40.74 -3.68 -6.15
N ILE A 198 -39.42 -3.76 -5.95
CA ILE A 198 -38.66 -5.01 -5.98
C ILE A 198 -39.06 -5.93 -4.83
N TYR A 199 -39.38 -5.37 -3.67
CA TYR A 199 -39.76 -6.15 -2.50
C TYR A 199 -41.18 -6.74 -2.62
N GLY A 200 -42.09 -6.07 -3.32
CA GLY A 200 -43.50 -6.47 -3.42
C GLY A 200 -43.86 -7.31 -4.65
N ASP A 201 -42.94 -7.53 -5.59
CA ASP A 201 -43.21 -8.27 -6.84
C ASP A 201 -42.41 -9.58 -6.92
N ASP A 202 -43.11 -10.72 -6.89
CA ASP A 202 -42.50 -12.04 -6.96
C ASP A 202 -41.87 -12.35 -8.33
N LYS A 203 -42.27 -11.64 -9.40
CA LYS A 203 -41.65 -11.79 -10.72
C LYS A 203 -40.19 -11.35 -10.74
N VAL A 204 -39.79 -10.46 -9.83
CA VAL A 204 -38.42 -9.94 -9.71
C VAL A 204 -37.66 -10.51 -8.51
N LYS A 205 -38.07 -11.66 -7.98
CA LYS A 205 -37.44 -12.32 -6.81
C LYS A 205 -35.92 -12.50 -6.93
N TYR A 206 -35.39 -12.77 -8.13
CA TYR A 206 -33.95 -12.92 -8.34
C TYR A 206 -33.20 -11.60 -8.18
N GLN A 207 -33.80 -10.50 -8.66
CA GLN A 207 -33.24 -9.15 -8.51
C GLN A 207 -33.27 -8.72 -7.03
N ARG A 208 -34.36 -9.05 -6.33
CA ARG A 208 -34.51 -8.85 -4.87
C ARG A 208 -33.41 -9.57 -4.09
N ASN A 209 -33.15 -10.82 -4.42
CA ASN A 209 -32.10 -11.59 -3.77
C ASN A 209 -30.72 -11.00 -4.09
N LEU A 210 -30.49 -10.62 -5.36
CA LEU A 210 -29.22 -10.06 -5.81
C LEU A 210 -28.86 -8.74 -5.08
N ILE A 211 -29.82 -7.83 -4.93
CA ILE A 211 -29.60 -6.55 -4.23
C ILE A 211 -29.40 -6.75 -2.72
N ASN A 212 -30.10 -7.71 -2.11
CA ASN A 212 -29.91 -8.04 -0.70
C ASN A 212 -28.54 -8.71 -0.46
N PHE A 213 -28.13 -9.64 -1.32
CA PHE A 213 -26.79 -10.24 -1.26
C PHE A 213 -25.72 -9.16 -1.44
N PHE A 214 -25.89 -8.24 -2.39
CA PHE A 214 -25.00 -7.10 -2.53
C PHE A 214 -24.84 -6.32 -1.21
N GLY A 215 -25.94 -5.97 -0.54
CA GLY A 215 -25.90 -5.29 0.76
C GLY A 215 -25.14 -6.07 1.84
N VAL A 216 -25.35 -7.39 1.92
CA VAL A 216 -24.60 -8.27 2.85
C VAL A 216 -23.11 -8.30 2.52
N PHE A 217 -22.74 -8.42 1.24
CA PHE A 217 -21.34 -8.42 0.83
C PHE A 217 -20.66 -7.07 1.11
N VAL A 218 -21.35 -5.95 0.94
CA VAL A 218 -20.84 -4.62 1.34
C VAL A 218 -20.57 -4.56 2.84
N LEU A 219 -21.47 -5.10 3.67
CA LEU A 219 -21.27 -5.14 5.13
C LEU A 219 -20.08 -6.03 5.53
N ILE A 220 -19.95 -7.21 4.92
CA ILE A 220 -18.81 -8.12 5.16
C ILE A 220 -17.51 -7.45 4.74
N PHE A 221 -17.46 -6.85 3.54
CA PHE A 221 -16.32 -6.11 3.05
C PHE A 221 -15.93 -5.01 4.03
N ALA A 222 -16.87 -4.13 4.38
CA ALA A 222 -16.62 -3.03 5.29
C ALA A 222 -16.14 -3.51 6.67
N GLY A 223 -16.72 -4.59 7.20
CA GLY A 223 -16.29 -5.21 8.46
C GLY A 223 -14.84 -5.68 8.42
N ILE A 224 -14.44 -6.36 7.34
CA ILE A 224 -13.04 -6.82 7.16
C ILE A 224 -12.09 -5.62 7.06
N ILE A 225 -12.41 -4.62 6.23
CA ILE A 225 -11.61 -3.39 6.07
C ILE A 225 -11.43 -2.69 7.42
N LEU A 226 -12.53 -2.46 8.15
CA LEU A 226 -12.53 -1.76 9.43
C LEU A 226 -11.76 -2.52 10.52
N TYR A 227 -11.86 -3.85 10.54
CA TYR A 227 -11.06 -4.69 11.42
C TYR A 227 -9.57 -4.55 11.10
N LEU A 228 -9.18 -4.73 9.83
CA LEU A 228 -7.79 -4.69 9.39
C LEU A 228 -7.13 -3.32 9.66
N VAL A 229 -7.84 -2.21 9.39
CA VAL A 229 -7.32 -0.87 9.64
C VAL A 229 -7.31 -0.50 11.13
N SER A 230 -8.16 -1.11 11.95
CA SER A 230 -8.23 -0.78 13.38
C SER A 230 -7.28 -1.62 14.23
N ASN A 231 -6.85 -2.79 13.74
CA ASN A 231 -5.94 -3.66 14.47
C ASN A 231 -4.53 -3.03 14.60
N PRO A 232 -4.01 -2.80 15.82
CA PRO A 232 -2.67 -2.26 16.04
C PRO A 232 -1.56 -3.16 15.51
N GLY A 233 -1.73 -4.50 15.58
CA GLY A 233 -0.72 -5.47 15.16
C GLY A 233 -0.46 -5.50 13.65
N TYR A 234 -1.31 -4.85 12.85
CA TYR A 234 -1.10 -4.68 11.41
C TYR A 234 -0.56 -3.29 11.05
N GLN A 235 -0.30 -2.41 12.02
CA GLN A 235 0.19 -1.07 11.71
C GLN A 235 1.53 -1.19 11.02
N ARG A 236 1.76 -0.35 10.00
CA ARG A 236 3.10 -0.19 9.46
C ARG A 236 4.02 0.12 10.65
N PRO A 237 5.08 -0.65 10.87
CA PRO A 237 6.08 -0.31 11.87
C PRO A 237 6.52 1.14 11.60
N PRO A 238 6.62 1.98 12.65
CA PRO A 238 7.20 3.29 12.44
C PRO A 238 8.58 3.10 11.81
N GLU A 239 8.91 3.98 10.87
CA GLU A 239 10.06 3.87 9.96
C GLU A 239 11.41 3.81 10.70
N ASN A 240 11.39 4.04 12.03
CA ASN A 240 12.39 3.79 13.05
C ASN A 240 13.78 3.45 12.53
N GLU A 241 14.75 4.33 12.82
CA GLU A 241 15.85 3.97 13.74
C GLU A 241 16.75 2.79 13.34
N ILE A 242 16.57 2.18 12.19
CA ILE A 242 17.38 1.05 11.70
C ILE A 242 18.38 1.59 10.66
N GLU A 243 17.96 2.54 9.81
CA GLU A 243 18.86 3.19 8.84
C GLU A 243 19.48 4.50 9.39
N HIS A 244 18.80 5.20 10.29
CA HIS A 244 19.27 6.47 10.86
C HIS A 244 20.03 6.28 12.20
N ASN A 245 19.55 5.47 13.17
CA ASN A 245 20.25 5.36 14.47
C ASN A 245 21.62 4.66 14.41
N GLN A 246 21.92 3.87 13.38
CA GLN A 246 23.24 3.23 13.31
C GLN A 246 24.35 4.22 12.99
N LEU A 247 24.07 5.27 12.21
CA LEU A 247 25.08 6.26 11.83
C LEU A 247 24.90 7.61 12.54
N ASP A 248 23.72 7.92 13.06
CA ASP A 248 23.46 9.21 13.72
C ASP A 248 24.41 9.48 14.91
N PRO A 249 24.72 8.52 15.80
CA PRO A 249 25.70 8.73 16.87
C PRO A 249 27.09 9.06 16.31
N LEU A 250 27.53 8.32 15.28
CA LEU A 250 28.81 8.57 14.61
C LEU A 250 28.84 9.94 13.92
N LEU A 251 27.78 10.29 13.19
CA LEU A 251 27.65 11.55 12.48
C LEU A 251 27.61 12.74 13.44
N ASP A 252 27.00 12.58 14.62
CA ASP A 252 26.97 13.61 15.65
C ASP A 252 28.34 13.75 16.35
N SER A 253 29.02 12.64 16.65
CA SER A 253 30.40 12.66 17.15
C SER A 253 31.39 13.28 16.15
N ILE A 254 31.26 13.00 14.85
CA ILE A 254 32.06 13.64 13.80
C ILE A 254 31.73 15.14 13.70
N ARG A 255 30.45 15.51 13.76
CA ARG A 255 30.01 16.91 13.70
C ARG A 255 30.49 17.74 14.89
N THR A 256 30.53 17.14 16.08
CA THR A 256 30.97 17.78 17.34
C THR A 256 32.46 17.62 17.60
N ASN A 257 33.17 16.90 16.72
CA ASN A 257 34.60 16.58 16.83
C ASN A 257 34.95 15.81 18.13
N ASP A 258 34.01 14.97 18.59
CA ASP A 258 34.15 14.10 19.76
C ASP A 258 34.77 12.75 19.38
N LEU A 259 36.10 12.64 19.58
CA LEU A 259 36.85 11.42 19.26
C LEU A 259 36.45 10.22 20.12
N ASN A 260 36.03 10.43 21.37
CA ASN A 260 35.63 9.35 22.26
C ASN A 260 34.30 8.73 21.81
N GLY A 261 33.38 9.56 21.32
CA GLY A 261 32.12 9.09 20.74
C GLY A 261 32.31 8.24 19.48
N VAL A 262 33.30 8.59 18.64
CA VAL A 262 33.67 7.77 17.46
C VAL A 262 34.24 6.42 17.88
N GLU A 263 35.16 6.38 18.85
CA GLU A 263 35.77 5.13 19.33
C GLU A 263 34.73 4.21 19.98
N THR A 264 33.87 4.77 20.83
CA THR A 264 32.76 4.02 21.47
C THR A 264 31.81 3.42 20.43
N TRP A 265 31.54 4.15 19.35
CA TRP A 265 30.71 3.65 18.26
C TRP A 265 31.39 2.52 17.47
N MET A 266 32.70 2.63 17.23
CA MET A 266 33.51 1.58 16.58
C MET A 266 33.60 0.29 17.43
N GLU A 267 33.48 0.37 18.75
CA GLU A 267 33.40 -0.82 19.61
C GLU A 267 32.02 -1.50 19.58
N GLY A 268 31.01 -0.82 19.04
CA GLY A 268 29.63 -1.31 18.96
C GLY A 268 29.41 -2.44 17.95
N SER A 269 28.29 -3.16 18.12
CA SER A 269 27.87 -4.24 17.22
C SER A 269 27.66 -3.79 15.77
N ASP A 270 27.35 -2.50 15.58
CA ASP A 270 27.10 -1.91 14.27
C ASP A 270 28.39 -1.85 13.42
N TRP A 271 29.51 -1.39 14.01
CA TRP A 271 30.81 -1.41 13.33
C TRP A 271 31.30 -2.83 13.05
N GLN A 272 31.11 -3.76 14.00
CA GLN A 272 31.48 -5.16 13.80
C GLN A 272 30.73 -5.80 12.63
N THR A 273 29.47 -5.42 12.42
CA THR A 273 28.69 -5.87 11.26
C THR A 273 29.29 -5.36 9.94
N ILE A 274 29.70 -4.08 9.89
CA ILE A 274 30.38 -3.49 8.72
C ILE A 274 31.72 -4.20 8.46
N VAL A 275 32.51 -4.45 9.51
CA VAL A 275 33.79 -5.17 9.41
C VAL A 275 33.58 -6.59 8.90
N GLN A 276 32.56 -7.30 9.38
CA GLN A 276 32.26 -8.65 8.93
C GLN A 276 31.86 -8.69 7.44
N VAL A 277 31.11 -7.70 6.96
CA VAL A 277 30.79 -7.55 5.53
C VAL A 277 32.05 -7.26 4.71
N LEU A 278 32.95 -6.39 5.19
CA LEU A 278 34.22 -6.09 4.53
C LEU A 278 35.18 -7.28 4.49
N GLN A 279 35.25 -8.04 5.57
CA GLN A 279 36.08 -9.26 5.68
C GLN A 279 35.56 -10.38 4.78
N THR A 280 34.24 -10.51 4.62
CA THR A 280 33.65 -11.50 3.69
C THR A 280 33.87 -11.13 2.21
N HIS A 281 34.25 -9.89 1.92
CA HIS A 281 34.64 -9.42 0.58
C HIS A 281 36.16 -9.31 0.38
N SER A 282 36.97 -9.68 1.38
CA SER A 282 38.44 -9.76 1.26
C SER A 282 38.89 -11.22 1.17
N PRO A 283 39.71 -11.60 0.16
CA PRO A 283 40.30 -12.94 0.11
C PRO A 283 41.26 -13.11 1.30
N GLY A 284 40.99 -14.08 2.17
CA GLY A 284 41.70 -14.27 3.43
C GLY A 284 43.19 -14.67 3.26
N PRO A 285 44.03 -14.44 4.30
CA PRO A 285 45.44 -14.78 4.23
C PRO A 285 45.66 -16.27 4.45
N THR A 286 46.41 -16.90 3.54
CA THR A 286 46.84 -18.30 3.63
C THR A 286 47.80 -18.48 4.80
N THR A 287 47.42 -19.29 5.78
CA THR A 287 48.31 -19.71 6.87
C THR A 287 49.20 -20.86 6.41
N THR A 288 50.51 -20.75 6.63
CA THR A 288 51.38 -21.93 6.83
C THR A 288 52.50 -21.58 7.81
N ALA A 289 52.55 -22.36 8.89
CA ALA A 289 53.63 -22.35 9.87
C ALA A 289 54.76 -23.28 9.40
N GLY A 290 56.03 -22.89 9.59
CA GLY A 290 57.17 -23.77 9.36
C GLY A 290 58.53 -23.08 9.53
N ASN A 291 59.24 -23.41 10.61
CA ASN A 291 60.64 -23.06 10.92
C ASN A 291 61.62 -23.20 9.73
N ARG A 292 62.48 -22.20 9.50
CA ARG A 292 63.96 -22.29 9.64
C ARG A 292 64.68 -21.03 9.14
N SER A 293 65.83 -20.83 9.79
CA SER A 293 66.92 -19.88 9.54
C SER A 293 67.36 -19.69 8.07
N SER A 294 68.02 -18.54 7.88
CA SER A 294 69.11 -18.18 6.95
C SER A 294 68.81 -17.66 5.54
N HIS A 295 69.49 -16.54 5.29
CA HIS A 295 69.99 -16.01 4.01
C HIS A 295 69.02 -15.25 3.09
N MET A 296 69.33 -13.96 2.91
CA MET A 296 68.97 -13.17 1.73
C MET A 296 69.62 -13.80 0.51
N ASP A 297 68.84 -13.98 -0.56
CA ASP A 297 69.33 -13.95 -1.93
C ASP A 297 68.33 -13.24 -2.84
N TYR A 298 68.91 -12.52 -3.79
CA TYR A 298 68.36 -11.40 -4.54
C TYR A 298 67.92 -11.88 -5.93
N GLU A 299 66.96 -12.79 -6.02
CA GLU A 299 66.64 -13.40 -7.33
C GLU A 299 65.20 -13.93 -7.43
N ASP A 300 64.19 -13.06 -7.24
CA ASP A 300 62.81 -13.41 -7.64
C ASP A 300 61.93 -12.21 -8.01
N GLN A 301 62.48 -11.28 -8.79
CA GLN A 301 61.77 -10.06 -9.19
C GLN A 301 61.11 -10.13 -10.58
N ARG A 302 61.00 -11.33 -11.17
CA ARG A 302 60.40 -11.52 -12.51
C ARG A 302 59.05 -12.25 -12.52
N ASP A 303 58.66 -12.94 -11.44
CA ASP A 303 57.40 -13.69 -11.41
C ASP A 303 56.26 -13.00 -10.63
N LEU A 304 56.50 -11.84 -10.01
CA LEU A 304 55.46 -11.07 -9.31
C LEU A 304 54.63 -10.16 -10.24
N ALA A 305 55.06 -9.94 -11.49
CA ALA A 305 54.38 -9.04 -12.41
C ALA A 305 53.18 -9.68 -13.15
N SER A 306 53.04 -11.02 -13.12
CA SER A 306 51.96 -11.73 -13.82
C SER A 306 50.72 -12.00 -12.96
N SER A 307 50.77 -11.79 -11.64
CA SER A 307 49.65 -12.10 -10.72
C SER A 307 48.68 -10.93 -10.45
N LEU A 308 48.90 -9.76 -11.05
CA LEU A 308 48.10 -8.55 -10.77
C LEU A 308 47.28 -8.03 -11.96
N SER A 309 47.27 -8.73 -13.10
CA SER A 309 46.35 -8.33 -14.17
C SER A 309 44.94 -8.80 -13.79
N GLN A 310 43.97 -7.89 -13.72
CA GLN A 310 42.54 -8.16 -13.55
C GLN A 310 41.77 -7.45 -14.66
N TRP A 311 40.56 -7.91 -15.00
CA TRP A 311 39.72 -7.27 -16.01
C TRP A 311 38.23 -7.25 -15.64
N ASN A 312 37.55 -6.17 -16.00
CA ASN A 312 36.12 -5.98 -15.71
C ASN A 312 35.26 -6.55 -16.84
N CYS A 313 34.27 -7.37 -16.49
CA CYS A 313 33.30 -7.88 -17.46
C CYS A 313 32.40 -6.74 -17.97
N PRO A 314 32.29 -6.49 -19.28
CA PRO A 314 31.46 -5.41 -19.81
C PRO A 314 29.95 -5.65 -19.62
N ARG A 315 29.54 -6.91 -19.36
CA ARG A 315 28.13 -7.29 -19.26
C ARG A 315 27.56 -7.22 -17.84
N CYS A 316 28.33 -7.65 -16.84
CA CYS A 316 27.87 -7.71 -15.44
C CYS A 316 28.77 -6.95 -14.47
N THR A 317 29.79 -6.24 -14.96
CA THR A 317 30.77 -5.44 -14.19
C THR A 317 31.64 -6.22 -13.19
N PHE A 318 31.52 -7.55 -13.16
CA PHE A 318 32.32 -8.41 -12.29
C PHE A 318 33.80 -8.37 -12.66
N ILE A 319 34.67 -8.30 -11.65
CA ILE A 319 36.13 -8.23 -11.81
C ILE A 319 36.67 -9.66 -11.85
N ASN A 320 37.29 -10.04 -12.97
CA ASN A 320 37.86 -11.37 -13.16
C ASN A 320 39.38 -11.31 -13.09
N ASP A 321 39.98 -12.44 -12.71
CA ASP A 321 41.42 -12.66 -12.82
C ASP A 321 41.89 -12.47 -14.27
N GLY A 322 43.04 -11.84 -14.48
CA GLY A 322 43.61 -11.57 -15.79
C GLY A 322 44.03 -12.81 -16.56
N SER A 323 44.26 -13.93 -15.87
CA SER A 323 44.46 -15.25 -16.46
C SER A 323 43.16 -15.86 -17.02
N SER A 324 42.00 -15.42 -16.54
CA SER A 324 40.70 -15.92 -17.00
C SER A 324 40.25 -15.28 -18.31
N ARG A 325 39.89 -16.11 -19.30
CA ARG A 325 39.38 -15.67 -20.61
C ARG A 325 37.88 -15.42 -20.64
N THR A 326 37.15 -15.88 -19.63
CA THR A 326 35.68 -15.80 -19.55
C THR A 326 35.24 -15.36 -18.17
N CYS A 327 34.16 -14.59 -18.09
CA CYS A 327 33.62 -14.13 -16.81
C CYS A 327 33.03 -15.29 -15.99
N GLU A 328 33.39 -15.40 -14.71
CA GLU A 328 32.89 -16.48 -13.84
C GLU A 328 31.37 -16.44 -13.61
N ILE A 329 30.78 -15.23 -13.59
CA ILE A 329 29.35 -15.05 -13.29
C ILE A 329 28.47 -15.29 -14.52
N CYS A 330 28.91 -14.84 -15.70
CA CYS A 330 28.05 -14.78 -16.89
C CYS A 330 28.66 -15.43 -18.14
N SER A 331 29.84 -16.02 -18.02
CA SER A 331 30.57 -16.72 -19.09
C SER A 331 30.90 -15.87 -20.33
N CYS A 332 30.81 -14.54 -20.23
CA CYS A 332 31.16 -13.61 -21.31
C CYS A 332 32.69 -13.56 -21.53
N GLU A 333 33.15 -13.51 -22.78
CA GLU A 333 34.57 -13.51 -23.11
C GLU A 333 35.27 -12.18 -22.83
N LYS A 334 36.58 -12.24 -22.56
CA LYS A 334 37.43 -11.07 -22.34
C LYS A 334 37.63 -10.32 -23.66
N GLY A 335 37.02 -9.14 -23.78
CA GLY A 335 37.16 -8.25 -24.95
C GLY A 335 36.03 -8.32 -25.98
N SER A 336 34.93 -9.00 -25.66
CA SER A 336 33.70 -9.07 -26.47
C SER A 336 32.74 -7.89 -26.25
#